data_AF-U4R0V4-F1
#
_entry.id   AF-U4R0V4-F1
#
_cell.length_a   1.000
_cell.length_b   1.000
_cell.length_c   1.000
_cell.angle_alpha   90.00
_cell.angle_beta   90.00
_cell.angle_gamma   90.00
#
_symmetry.space_group_name_H-M   'P 1'
#
loop_
_entity.id
_entity.type
_entity.pdbx_description
1 polymer ?
#
loop_
_entity_poly.entity_id
_entity_poly.type
_entity_poly.pdbx_seq_one_letter_code
_entity_poly.pdbx_strand_id
1 'polypeptide(L)'
;MKSGPMKVLITIVTLILAGILILFVGSVNVSITNNSVSVKGTFVSGTTIPLNEITSIEYVDSLDIGARQFGMGTYKMASGTYKNEKFGSYKLYSYSKVNAFVIIHYDDKILVFNQSDVESTKKLYNQIKQIKQIKAE
;
A
#
# COMPACT_ATOMS: atom_id res chain seq x y z
N MET A 1 -25.97 24.54 37.27
CA MET A 1 -26.18 23.90 35.95
C MET A 1 -25.13 22.79 35.79
N LYS A 2 -25.51 21.51 35.84
CA LYS A 2 -24.56 20.38 35.87
C LYS A 2 -23.85 20.26 34.51
N SER A 3 -22.61 20.72 34.42
CA SER A 3 -21.79 20.73 33.19
C SER A 3 -21.19 19.37 32.82
N GLY A 4 -21.23 18.39 33.74
CA GLY A 4 -20.75 17.02 33.53
C GLY A 4 -21.34 16.30 32.31
N PRO A 5 -22.68 16.13 32.21
CA PRO A 5 -23.29 15.41 31.09
C PRO A 5 -23.02 16.07 29.72
N MET A 6 -22.98 17.41 29.66
CA MET A 6 -22.68 18.12 28.42
C MET A 6 -21.23 17.98 27.99
N LYS A 7 -20.28 17.99 28.92
CA LYS A 7 -18.86 17.71 28.62
C LYS A 7 -18.66 16.29 28.12
N VAL A 8 -19.32 15.30 28.73
CA VAL A 8 -19.27 13.90 28.28
C VAL A 8 -19.81 13.77 26.86
N LEU A 9 -20.94 14.40 26.54
CA LEU A 9 -21.51 14.39 25.20
C LEU A 9 -20.56 15.00 24.17
N ILE A 10 -19.96 16.16 24.47
CA ILE A 10 -18.99 16.81 23.58
C ILE A 10 -17.78 15.90 23.33
N THR A 11 -17.26 15.24 24.39
CA THR A 11 -16.14 14.31 24.25
C THR A 11 -16.49 13.12 23.34
N ILE A 12 -17.67 12.52 23.53
CA ILE A 12 -18.13 11.39 22.70
C ILE A 12 -18.24 11.83 21.24
N VAL A 13 -18.88 12.97 20.96
CA VAL A 13 -19.02 13.50 19.59
C VAL A 13 -17.64 13.76 18.97
N THR A 14 -16.71 14.32 19.75
CA THR A 14 -15.35 14.60 19.27
C THR A 14 -14.61 13.32 18.91
N LEU A 15 -14.70 12.28 19.74
CA LEU A 15 -14.07 10.98 19.46
C LEU A 15 -14.65 10.29 18.23
N ILE A 16 -15.98 10.38 18.04
CA ILE A 16 -16.63 9.85 16.84
C ILE A 16 -16.13 10.59 15.59
N LEU A 17 -16.11 11.92 15.62
CA LEU A 17 -15.61 12.73 14.51
C LEU A 17 -14.14 12.43 14.20
N ALA A 18 -13.29 12.30 15.23
CA ALA A 18 -11.89 11.91 15.06
C ALA A 18 -11.76 10.52 14.43
N GLY A 19 -12.56 9.55 14.89
CA GLY A 19 -12.62 8.20 14.31
C GLY A 19 -13.01 8.21 12.83
N ILE A 20 -14.00 9.02 12.45
CA ILE A 20 -14.42 9.18 11.06
C ILE A 20 -13.29 9.77 10.21
N LEU A 21 -12.60 10.81 10.70
CA LEU A 21 -11.49 11.44 9.97
C LEU A 21 -10.34 10.46 9.70
N ILE A 22 -10.05 9.54 10.62
CA ILE A 22 -9.02 8.51 10.44
C ILE A 22 -9.33 7.60 9.23
N LEU A 23 -10.59 7.44 8.83
CA LEU A 23 -10.96 6.64 7.66
C LEU A 23 -10.58 7.29 6.32
N PHE A 24 -10.18 8.57 6.32
CA PHE A 24 -9.81 9.32 5.12
C PHE A 24 -8.32 9.68 5.04
N VAL A 25 -7.53 9.32 6.05
CA VAL A 25 -6.07 9.48 6.00
C VAL A 25 -5.41 8.24 5.39
N GLY A 26 -4.17 8.41 4.92
CA GLY A 26 -3.37 7.35 4.33
C GLY A 26 -2.62 7.79 3.08
N SER A 27 -1.43 7.25 2.91
CA SER A 27 -0.58 7.38 1.74
C SER A 27 0.28 6.14 1.53
N VAL A 28 0.51 5.81 0.27
CA VAL A 28 1.54 4.88 -0.17
C VAL A 28 2.73 5.69 -0.65
N ASN A 29 3.90 5.45 -0.10
CA ASN A 29 5.14 6.09 -0.47
C ASN A 29 6.07 5.03 -1.05
N VAL A 30 6.54 5.25 -2.28
CA VAL A 30 7.50 4.38 -2.94
C VAL A 30 8.78 5.17 -3.18
N SER A 31 9.91 4.60 -2.76
CA SER A 31 11.23 5.16 -3.02
C SER A 31 12.07 4.11 -3.74
N ILE A 32 12.62 4.49 -4.89
CA ILE A 32 13.55 3.67 -5.66
C ILE A 32 14.93 4.26 -5.48
N THR A 33 15.87 3.42 -5.08
CA THR A 33 17.30 3.77 -5.02
C THR A 33 18.05 3.00 -6.10
N ASN A 34 19.34 3.24 -6.22
CA ASN A 34 20.19 2.47 -7.12
C ASN A 34 20.18 0.97 -6.78
N ASN A 35 19.86 0.55 -5.56
CA ASN A 35 20.02 -0.85 -5.14
C ASN A 35 18.74 -1.52 -4.63
N SER A 36 17.67 -0.77 -4.39
CA SER A 36 16.45 -1.33 -3.82
C SER A 36 15.19 -0.54 -4.17
N VAL A 37 14.06 -1.22 -4.08
CA VAL A 37 12.71 -0.63 -4.09
C VAL A 37 12.16 -0.72 -2.67
N SER A 38 11.71 0.40 -2.09
CA SER A 38 11.06 0.43 -0.78
C SER A 38 9.65 1.01 -0.89
N VAL A 39 8.70 0.33 -0.27
CA VAL A 39 7.28 0.70 -0.25
C VAL A 39 6.79 0.79 1.19
N LYS A 40 6.18 1.92 1.54
CA LYS A 40 5.65 2.20 2.88
C LYS A 40 4.21 2.66 2.80
N GLY A 41 3.36 2.07 3.63
CA GLY A 41 1.99 2.55 3.87
C GLY A 41 1.90 3.26 5.22
N THR A 42 0.98 4.20 5.35
CA THR A 42 0.71 4.84 6.65
C THR A 42 0.30 3.79 7.70
N PHE A 43 0.80 3.94 8.92
CA PHE A 43 0.52 3.10 10.10
C PHE A 43 0.96 1.62 10.02
N VAL A 44 1.74 1.23 9.01
CA VAL A 44 2.29 -0.12 8.89
C VAL A 44 3.77 -0.08 8.51
N SER A 45 4.52 -1.12 8.88
CA SER A 45 5.90 -1.28 8.47
C SER A 45 6.02 -1.37 6.94
N GLY A 46 7.08 -0.79 6.39
CA GLY A 46 7.40 -0.88 4.96
C GLY A 46 8.00 -2.21 4.56
N THR A 47 8.05 -2.43 3.25
CA THR A 47 8.77 -3.54 2.61
C THR A 47 9.87 -2.96 1.73
N THR A 48 11.11 -3.40 1.90
CA THR A 48 12.25 -3.01 1.07
C THR A 48 12.81 -4.26 0.40
N ILE A 49 12.98 -4.21 -0.91
CA ILE A 49 13.45 -5.32 -1.75
C ILE A 49 14.70 -4.86 -2.49
N PRO A 50 15.86 -5.47 -2.25
CA PRO A 50 17.04 -5.34 -3.10
C PRO A 50 16.76 -5.71 -4.57
N LEU A 51 17.27 -4.93 -5.52
CA LEU A 51 16.99 -5.13 -6.95
C LEU A 51 17.49 -6.48 -7.49
N ASN A 52 18.55 -7.02 -6.90
CA ASN A 52 19.10 -8.33 -7.23
C ASN A 52 18.25 -9.50 -6.73
N GLU A 53 17.35 -9.29 -5.75
CA GLU A 53 16.40 -10.30 -5.27
C GLU A 53 15.10 -10.30 -6.10
N ILE A 54 14.86 -9.27 -6.91
CA ILE A 54 13.67 -9.20 -7.76
C ILE A 54 13.81 -10.21 -8.90
N THR A 55 12.94 -11.20 -8.93
CA THR A 55 12.90 -12.25 -9.97
C THR A 55 12.09 -11.78 -11.18
N SER A 56 10.91 -11.17 -10.98
CA SER A 56 10.10 -10.59 -12.05
C SER A 56 9.33 -9.35 -11.58
N ILE A 57 8.87 -8.54 -12.55
CA ILE A 57 7.99 -7.40 -12.31
C ILE A 57 6.87 -7.38 -13.34
N GLU A 58 5.64 -7.19 -12.88
CA GLU A 58 4.43 -7.13 -13.70
C GLU A 58 3.65 -5.84 -13.45
N TYR A 59 2.86 -5.47 -14.45
CA TYR A 59 1.88 -4.40 -14.37
C TYR A 59 0.51 -4.95 -14.75
N VAL A 60 -0.49 -4.74 -13.91
CA VAL A 60 -1.86 -5.22 -14.14
C VAL A 60 -2.87 -4.10 -13.93
N ASP A 61 -3.90 -4.05 -14.79
CA ASP A 61 -4.99 -3.06 -14.74
C ASP A 61 -6.12 -3.46 -13.80
N SER A 62 -6.04 -4.65 -13.22
CA SER A 62 -6.97 -5.12 -12.19
C SER A 62 -6.34 -6.26 -11.41
N LEU A 63 -6.76 -6.38 -10.15
CA LEU A 63 -6.34 -7.46 -9.26
C LEU A 63 -7.43 -7.69 -8.22
N ASP A 64 -7.82 -8.95 -8.03
CA ASP A 64 -8.53 -9.32 -6.81
C ASP A 64 -7.55 -9.28 -5.63
N ILE A 65 -7.71 -8.30 -4.75
CA ILE A 65 -6.83 -8.11 -3.59
C ILE A 65 -7.08 -9.14 -2.47
N GLY A 66 -8.21 -9.85 -2.52
CA GLY A 66 -8.62 -10.79 -1.48
C GLY A 66 -8.76 -10.16 -0.09
N ALA A 67 -8.46 -10.97 0.93
CA ALA A 67 -8.75 -10.65 2.33
C ALA A 67 -7.52 -10.13 3.09
N ARG A 68 -7.69 -9.03 3.81
CA ARG A 68 -6.68 -8.49 4.74
C ARG A 68 -6.47 -9.44 5.92
N GLN A 69 -5.24 -9.92 6.09
CA GLN A 69 -4.84 -10.72 7.27
C GLN A 69 -4.29 -9.83 8.39
N PHE A 70 -3.52 -8.80 8.02
CA PHE A 70 -2.93 -7.85 8.97
C PHE A 70 -2.69 -6.50 8.30
N GLY A 71 -2.74 -5.41 9.07
CA GLY A 71 -2.39 -4.06 8.62
C GLY A 71 -3.56 -3.09 8.64
N MET A 72 -3.46 -2.03 7.84
CA MET A 72 -4.39 -0.91 7.84
C MET A 72 -5.24 -0.87 6.58
N GLY A 73 -6.47 -0.39 6.73
CA GLY A 73 -7.42 -0.23 5.64
C GLY A 73 -8.30 0.94 5.95
N THR A 74 -8.24 1.95 5.10
CA THR A 74 -9.05 3.16 5.12
C THR A 74 -9.78 3.26 3.79
N TYR A 75 -10.69 4.22 3.64
CA TYR A 75 -11.30 4.51 2.34
C TYR A 75 -10.29 4.96 1.29
N LYS A 76 -9.11 5.43 1.73
CA LYS A 76 -8.07 5.94 0.84
C LYS A 76 -7.02 4.88 0.49
N MET A 77 -6.70 3.96 1.40
CA MET A 77 -5.58 3.03 1.23
C MET A 77 -5.82 1.68 1.91
N ALA A 78 -5.29 0.62 1.30
CA ALA A 78 -5.09 -0.70 1.88
C ALA A 78 -3.59 -0.99 2.02
N SER A 79 -3.14 -1.39 3.22
CA SER A 79 -1.74 -1.71 3.46
C SER A 79 -1.54 -2.85 4.45
N GLY A 80 -0.54 -3.71 4.22
CA GLY A 80 -0.18 -4.79 5.14
C GLY A 80 -0.09 -6.16 4.45
N THR A 81 -0.52 -7.21 5.15
CA THR A 81 -0.53 -8.59 4.65
C THR A 81 -1.93 -8.95 4.18
N TYR A 82 -2.03 -9.40 2.93
CA TYR A 82 -3.27 -9.81 2.28
C TYR A 82 -3.16 -11.25 1.78
N LYS A 83 -4.31 -11.88 1.54
CA LYS A 83 -4.38 -13.23 1.00
C LYS A 83 -5.46 -13.33 -0.07
N ASN A 84 -5.10 -13.83 -1.25
CA ASN A 84 -6.04 -14.18 -2.32
C ASN A 84 -5.72 -15.59 -2.86
N GLU A 85 -6.56 -16.12 -3.75
CA GLU A 85 -6.38 -17.46 -4.32
C GLU A 85 -5.16 -17.53 -5.25
N LYS A 86 -4.86 -16.45 -5.98
CA LYS A 86 -3.78 -16.40 -6.98
C LYS A 86 -2.38 -16.42 -6.35
N PHE A 87 -2.18 -15.66 -5.28
CA PHE A 87 -0.86 -15.38 -4.70
C PHE A 87 -0.64 -16.05 -3.35
N GLY A 88 -1.68 -16.60 -2.72
CA GLY A 88 -1.59 -16.94 -1.31
C GLY A 88 -1.36 -15.68 -0.48
N SER A 89 -0.44 -15.71 0.48
CA SER A 89 -0.16 -14.56 1.36
C SER A 89 0.89 -13.62 0.75
N TYR A 90 0.61 -12.33 0.68
CA TYR A 90 1.49 -11.34 0.08
C TYR A 90 1.41 -9.97 0.77
N LYS A 91 2.34 -9.07 0.45
CA LYS A 91 2.33 -7.69 0.94
C LYS A 91 1.60 -6.78 -0.03
N LEU A 92 0.69 -5.96 0.48
CA LEU A 92 -0.07 -4.97 -0.30
C LEU A 92 0.18 -3.57 0.26
N TYR A 93 0.38 -2.60 -0.62
CA TYR A 93 0.35 -1.16 -0.30
C TYR A 93 -0.30 -0.40 -1.45
N SER A 94 -1.59 -0.14 -1.38
CA SER A 94 -2.35 0.42 -2.48
C SER A 94 -3.31 1.53 -2.06
N TYR A 95 -3.41 2.58 -2.86
CA TYR A 95 -4.56 3.47 -2.87
C TYR A 95 -5.80 2.70 -3.36
N SER A 96 -6.85 2.70 -2.54
CA SER A 96 -8.03 1.83 -2.71
C SER A 96 -8.89 2.16 -3.93
N LYS A 97 -8.74 3.36 -4.50
CA LYS A 97 -9.52 3.82 -5.66
C LYS A 97 -8.79 3.68 -7.00
N VAL A 98 -7.60 3.07 -7.01
CA VAL A 98 -6.75 2.96 -8.19
C VAL A 98 -6.62 1.50 -8.57
N ASN A 99 -7.32 1.10 -9.63
CA ASN A 99 -7.25 -0.24 -10.21
C ASN A 99 -6.11 -0.30 -11.24
N ALA A 100 -4.88 -0.20 -10.75
CA ALA A 100 -3.66 -0.41 -11.51
C ALA A 100 -2.59 -0.79 -10.49
N PHE A 101 -1.81 -1.82 -10.75
CA PHE A 101 -0.87 -2.36 -9.77
C PHE A 101 0.46 -2.74 -10.39
N VAL A 102 1.51 -2.49 -9.63
CA VAL A 102 2.83 -3.08 -9.83
C VAL A 102 2.94 -4.30 -8.93
N ILE A 103 3.37 -5.41 -9.51
CA ILE A 103 3.64 -6.65 -8.78
C ILE A 103 5.13 -6.93 -8.90
N ILE A 104 5.80 -7.09 -7.77
CA ILE A 104 7.20 -7.52 -7.69
C ILE A 104 7.21 -8.93 -7.09
N HIS A 105 7.80 -9.86 -7.84
CA HIS A 105 8.18 -11.17 -7.34
C HIS A 105 9.64 -11.11 -6.89
N TYR A 106 9.90 -11.61 -5.69
CA TYR A 106 11.23 -11.63 -5.09
C TYR A 106 11.29 -12.80 -4.11
N ASP A 107 12.35 -13.60 -4.18
CA ASP A 107 12.36 -14.92 -3.56
C ASP A 107 11.07 -15.70 -3.88
N ASP A 108 10.45 -16.30 -2.86
CA ASP A 108 9.12 -16.94 -2.89
C ASP A 108 8.00 -16.00 -2.38
N LYS A 109 8.20 -14.67 -2.47
CA LYS A 109 7.27 -13.65 -1.94
C LYS A 109 6.79 -12.72 -3.04
N ILE A 110 5.66 -12.07 -2.74
CA ILE A 110 5.01 -11.12 -3.63
C ILE A 110 4.76 -9.80 -2.89
N LEU A 111 5.13 -8.71 -3.55
CA LEU A 111 4.81 -7.35 -3.15
C LEU A 111 3.95 -6.70 -4.23
N VAL A 112 2.78 -6.20 -3.83
CA VAL A 112 1.85 -5.48 -4.69
C VAL A 112 1.68 -4.07 -4.20
N PHE A 113 1.74 -3.09 -5.09
CA PHE A 113 1.51 -1.69 -4.75
C PHE A 113 1.06 -0.85 -5.94
N ASN A 114 0.56 0.34 -5.65
CA ASN A 114 0.24 1.34 -6.66
C ASN A 114 0.57 2.76 -6.18
N GLN A 115 0.27 3.74 -7.02
CA GLN A 115 0.37 5.16 -6.71
C GLN A 115 -1.02 5.81 -6.68
N SER A 116 -1.06 7.13 -6.49
CA SER A 116 -2.29 7.91 -6.36
C SER A 116 -3.21 7.84 -7.58
N ASP A 117 -2.69 7.39 -8.72
CA ASP A 117 -3.39 7.31 -10.00
C ASP A 117 -2.73 6.27 -10.92
N VAL A 118 -3.40 5.97 -12.04
CA VAL A 118 -2.97 4.95 -13.01
C VAL A 118 -1.68 5.35 -13.72
N GLU A 119 -1.54 6.63 -14.08
CA GLU A 119 -0.40 7.14 -14.84
C GLU A 119 0.89 7.09 -14.00
N SER A 120 0.82 7.58 -12.76
CA SER A 120 1.95 7.51 -11.81
C SER A 120 2.33 6.08 -11.49
N THR A 121 1.35 5.16 -11.40
CA THR A 121 1.62 3.72 -11.22
C THR A 121 2.35 3.14 -12.44
N LYS A 122 1.92 3.48 -13.66
CA LYS A 122 2.56 3.01 -14.90
C LYS A 122 3.97 3.57 -15.04
N LYS A 123 4.16 4.86 -14.75
CA LYS A 123 5.47 5.51 -14.76
C LYS A 123 6.44 4.81 -13.80
N LEU A 124 5.97 4.50 -12.60
CA LEU A 124 6.76 3.79 -11.59
C LEU A 124 7.17 2.39 -12.03
N TYR A 125 6.25 1.62 -12.62
CA TYR A 125 6.55 0.32 -13.22
C TYR A 125 7.67 0.42 -14.27
N ASN A 126 7.55 1.37 -15.20
CA ASN A 126 8.54 1.58 -16.25
C ASN A 126 9.92 1.94 -15.69
N GLN A 127 9.97 2.78 -14.64
CA GLN A 127 11.22 3.14 -13.97
C GLN A 127 11.93 1.93 -13.35
N ILE A 128 11.20 1.09 -12.61
CA ILE A 128 11.79 -0.11 -11.98
C ILE A 128 12.27 -1.10 -13.05
N LYS A 129 11.48 -1.29 -14.11
CA LYS A 129 11.83 -2.16 -15.24
C LYS A 129 13.13 -1.72 -15.92
N GLN A 130 13.28 -0.42 -16.21
CA GLN A 130 14.49 0.13 -16.82
C GLN A 130 15.72 -0.07 -15.94
N ILE A 131 15.62 0.24 -14.64
CA ILE A 131 16.74 0.06 -13.70
C ILE A 131 17.17 -1.41 -13.62
N LYS A 132 16.21 -2.34 -13.61
CA LYS A 132 16.51 -3.78 -13.61
C LYS A 132 17.24 -4.22 -14.87
N GLN A 133 16.84 -3.72 -16.04
CA GLN A 133 17.48 -4.04 -17.32
C GLN A 133 18.94 -3.55 -17.37
N ILE A 134 19.19 -2.31 -16.96
CA ILE A 134 20.55 -1.72 -16.91
C ILE A 134 21.50 -2.51 -16.01
N LYS A 135 20.98 -3.14 -14.94
CA LYS A 135 21.79 -3.93 -14.00
C LYS A 135 21.98 -5.39 -14.37
N ALA A 136 21.29 -5.87 -15.40
CA ALA A 136 21.45 -7.22 -15.92
C ALA A 136 22.56 -7.30 -16.98
N GLU A 137 23.04 -6.16 -17.47
CA GLU A 137 24.18 -5.97 -18.37
C GLU A 137 25.48 -5.76 -17.58
#